data_AF-A0A151ZE51-F1
#
_entry.id   AF-A0A151ZE51-F1
#
_cell.length_a   1.000
_cell.length_b   1.000
_cell.length_c   1.000
_cell.angle_alpha   90.00
_cell.angle_beta   90.00
_cell.angle_gamma   90.00
#
_symmetry.space_group_name_H-M   'P 1'
#
loop_
_entity.id
_entity.type
_entity.pdbx_description
1 polymer ?
#
loop_
_entity_poly.entity_id
_entity_poly.type
_entity_poly.pdbx_seq_one_letter_code
_entity_poly.pdbx_strand_id
1 'polypeptide(L)'
;MYKLYSINNLNLTGNRNGYLVGPQRLLNEKDGGRVFQDHLGIVNGTIYPLNSRHQLYHSPLYSSFKYDIEKCSKSVGRLYSRYQCDTDPSDIQWCIGCGFCVSPEKVLTLYHLVKPLCYKEDRVYKLTHIFIYFGVDATEGEVHTTTIHKNPYAYELVHISDRKVDGLFPDSLPLGGRDDLPWDTMNDFTFLQFSDLKKVPKDLEYVLPQFPITLPSANEIYLIGYPSKIKYSKFNEDNPNAINIHGLYRWMKHETKRFQHKVVSFSEGVFYDSSLSIHKCPSLRGQAGGLLGNFFTDSKFVGIHLGGTKENNMAISVGYPSFVYLYFQYIASDRDFFKKHQNDLREYQLYYETIKNEHPDGDNWV
;
A
#
# COMPACT_ATOMS: atom_id res chain seq x y z
N MET A 1 28.35 -10.37 58.69
CA MET A 1 28.76 -9.05 58.20
C MET A 1 29.13 -9.19 56.72
N TYR A 2 28.15 -9.08 55.81
CA TYR A 2 28.36 -9.15 54.36
C TYR A 2 27.79 -7.87 53.73
N LYS A 3 28.66 -7.11 53.06
CA LYS A 3 28.31 -5.89 52.32
C LYS A 3 27.63 -6.28 51.00
N LEU A 4 26.38 -5.89 50.88
CA LEU A 4 25.65 -5.79 49.60
C LEU A 4 26.28 -4.68 48.75
N TYR A 5 26.72 -5.01 47.54
CA TYR A 5 27.00 -4.02 46.51
C TYR A 5 25.72 -3.76 45.73
N SER A 6 25.18 -2.55 45.93
CA SER A 6 24.21 -1.89 45.06
C SER A 6 24.82 -1.73 43.67
N ILE A 7 24.21 -2.33 42.65
CA ILE A 7 24.47 -1.97 41.26
C ILE A 7 23.45 -0.90 40.88
N ASN A 8 23.97 0.31 40.72
CA ASN A 8 23.24 1.49 40.31
C ASN A 8 22.54 1.30 38.96
N ASN A 9 21.31 1.81 38.92
CA ASN A 9 20.48 2.03 37.75
C ASN A 9 21.25 2.70 36.61
N LEU A 10 21.46 1.97 35.52
CA LEU A 10 21.64 2.56 34.20
C LEU A 10 20.27 2.63 33.53
N ASN A 11 19.63 3.78 33.70
CA ASN A 11 18.50 4.21 32.89
C ASN A 11 18.96 4.34 31.42
N LEU A 12 18.66 3.33 30.60
CA LEU A 12 18.67 3.47 29.15
C LEU A 12 17.40 4.20 28.73
N THR A 13 17.43 5.52 28.85
CA THR A 13 16.48 6.43 28.22
C THR A 13 16.70 6.47 26.71
N GLY A 14 15.61 6.37 25.95
CA GLY A 14 15.49 7.07 24.67
C GLY A 14 15.56 6.21 23.41
N ASN A 15 14.52 5.41 23.16
CA ASN A 15 14.11 5.17 21.78
C ASN A 15 12.57 5.06 21.72
N ARG A 16 11.90 6.21 21.86
CA ARG A 16 10.43 6.34 21.73
C ARG A 16 10.04 6.61 20.27
N ASN A 17 10.59 5.86 19.32
CA ASN A 17 10.07 5.90 17.95
C ASN A 17 8.78 5.07 17.92
N GLY A 18 7.65 5.73 18.13
CA GLY A 18 6.34 5.13 17.93
C GLY A 18 6.07 4.98 16.44
N TYR A 19 5.57 3.82 16.02
CA TYR A 19 4.88 3.74 14.73
C TYR A 19 3.44 4.23 14.93
N LEU A 20 3.02 5.16 14.10
CA LEU A 20 1.60 5.43 13.89
C LEU A 20 1.07 4.28 13.04
N VAL A 21 0.15 3.50 13.64
CA VAL A 21 -0.78 2.72 12.83
C VAL A 21 -1.75 3.73 12.20
N GLY A 22 -1.38 4.27 11.05
CA GLY A 22 -2.20 5.22 10.29
C GLY A 22 -2.43 6.57 10.98
N PRO A 23 -2.50 7.69 10.23
CA PRO A 23 -2.96 8.97 10.74
C PRO A 23 -4.49 8.93 11.00
N GLN A 24 -4.82 8.58 12.24
CA GLN A 24 -5.97 8.96 13.05
C GLN A 24 -7.41 8.57 12.81
N ARG A 25 -8.05 8.27 13.95
CA ARG A 25 -9.43 7.84 14.17
C ARG A 25 -9.82 6.51 13.52
N LEU A 26 -9.00 5.97 12.63
CA LEU A 26 -9.16 4.61 12.10
C LEU A 26 -8.61 3.52 13.05
N LEU A 27 -8.96 3.63 14.34
CA LEU A 27 -9.06 2.48 15.25
C LEU A 27 -10.35 1.67 14.98
N ASN A 28 -10.79 1.65 13.73
CA ASN A 28 -11.76 0.66 13.28
C ASN A 28 -10.97 -0.56 12.81
N GLU A 29 -11.57 -1.74 12.93
CA GLU A 29 -11.02 -3.03 12.50
C GLU A 29 -10.72 -3.11 10.97
N LYS A 30 -10.64 -2.00 10.25
CA LYS A 30 -10.67 -1.88 8.79
C LYS A 30 -9.28 -1.62 8.13
N ASP A 31 -8.31 -1.08 8.88
CA ASP A 31 -6.99 -0.70 8.34
C ASP A 31 -5.95 -1.83 8.39
N GLY A 32 -6.29 -2.94 9.04
CA GLY A 32 -5.47 -4.14 9.06
C GLY A 32 -5.82 -5.02 7.88
N GLY A 33 -4.87 -5.26 6.99
CA GLY A 33 -4.94 -6.44 6.12
C GLY A 33 -5.20 -7.68 6.97
N ARG A 34 -6.06 -8.58 6.47
CA ARG A 34 -6.47 -9.80 7.16
C ARG A 34 -5.94 -11.04 6.49
N VAL A 35 -5.77 -12.07 7.32
CA VAL A 35 -5.50 -13.45 6.89
C VAL A 35 -6.75 -14.26 7.19
N PHE A 36 -7.39 -14.78 6.15
CA PHE A 36 -8.61 -15.57 6.28
C PHE A 36 -8.28 -17.04 6.41
N GLN A 37 -9.04 -17.78 7.22
CA GLN A 37 -8.96 -19.22 7.32
C GLN A 37 -10.32 -19.85 7.00
N ASP A 38 -10.32 -21.04 6.43
CA ASP A 38 -11.51 -21.87 6.35
C ASP A 38 -11.86 -22.51 7.72
N HIS A 39 -12.93 -23.30 7.75
CA HIS A 39 -13.40 -24.00 8.95
C HIS A 39 -12.42 -25.06 9.49
N LEU A 40 -11.40 -25.44 8.71
CA LEU A 40 -10.33 -26.37 9.12
C LEU A 40 -9.07 -25.63 9.60
N GLY A 41 -9.06 -24.29 9.52
CA GLY A 41 -7.91 -23.46 9.88
C GLY A 41 -6.88 -23.32 8.76
N ILE A 42 -7.22 -23.73 7.53
CA ILE A 42 -6.35 -23.56 6.37
C ILE A 42 -6.46 -22.11 5.90
N VAL A 43 -5.31 -21.47 5.66
CA VAL A 43 -5.28 -20.09 5.16
C VAL A 43 -5.81 -20.04 3.73
N ASN A 44 -6.75 -19.13 3.48
CA ASN A 44 -7.25 -18.87 2.13
C ASN A 44 -6.19 -18.12 1.33
N GLY A 45 -5.63 -18.77 0.32
CA GLY A 45 -4.58 -18.19 -0.52
C GLY A 45 -3.16 -18.56 -0.07
N THR A 46 -2.17 -17.95 -0.70
CA THR A 46 -0.75 -18.26 -0.48
C THR A 46 0.09 -17.00 -0.38
N ILE A 47 1.28 -17.10 0.24
CA ILE A 47 2.23 -16.00 0.38
C ILE A 47 3.60 -16.51 -0.07
N TYR A 48 4.28 -15.74 -0.91
CA TYR A 48 5.64 -16.04 -1.34
C TYR A 48 6.54 -14.84 -1.06
N PRO A 49 7.59 -15.00 -0.24
CA PRO A 49 8.58 -13.94 -0.04
C PRO A 49 9.50 -13.88 -1.26
N LEU A 50 9.83 -12.67 -1.70
CA LEU A 50 10.79 -12.49 -2.79
C LEU A 50 12.22 -12.74 -2.30
N ASN A 51 13.15 -13.06 -3.19
CA ASN A 51 14.58 -13.06 -2.89
C ASN A 51 15.20 -11.69 -3.21
N SER A 52 16.50 -11.50 -2.95
CA SER A 52 17.20 -10.23 -3.22
C SER A 52 17.22 -9.80 -4.69
N ARG A 53 16.86 -10.69 -5.62
CA ARG A 53 16.70 -10.41 -7.05
C ARG A 53 15.27 -10.14 -7.46
N HIS A 54 14.36 -9.96 -6.50
CA HIS A 54 12.92 -9.80 -6.72
C HIS A 54 12.27 -11.02 -7.38
N GLN A 55 12.80 -12.22 -7.13
CA GLN A 55 12.27 -13.46 -7.70
C GLN A 55 11.46 -14.27 -6.68
N LEU A 56 10.40 -14.90 -7.15
CA LEU A 56 9.58 -15.84 -6.39
C LEU A 56 10.35 -17.17 -6.28
N TYR A 57 10.84 -17.48 -5.08
CA TYR A 57 11.55 -18.73 -4.82
C TYR A 57 10.56 -19.88 -4.61
N HIS A 58 10.75 -21.00 -5.30
CA HIS A 58 9.92 -22.22 -5.19
C HIS A 58 8.40 -22.04 -5.40
N SER A 59 8.00 -21.02 -6.15
CA SER A 59 6.59 -20.83 -6.50
C SER A 59 6.19 -21.79 -7.65
N PRO A 60 5.04 -22.51 -7.53
CA PRO A 60 4.54 -23.43 -8.55
C PRO A 60 3.84 -22.73 -9.73
N LEU A 61 3.86 -21.38 -9.77
CA LEU A 61 3.21 -20.59 -10.80
C LEU A 61 3.87 -20.78 -12.18
N TYR A 62 3.06 -20.63 -13.23
CA TYR A 62 3.54 -20.63 -14.61
C TYR A 62 4.63 -19.57 -14.83
N SER A 63 5.64 -19.91 -15.64
CA SER A 63 6.83 -19.06 -15.83
C SER A 63 6.53 -17.65 -16.34
N SER A 64 5.57 -17.50 -17.27
CA SER A 64 5.16 -16.18 -17.79
C SER A 64 4.53 -15.32 -16.70
N PHE A 65 3.56 -15.86 -15.98
CA PHE A 65 2.89 -15.16 -14.89
C PHE A 65 3.85 -14.80 -13.76
N LYS A 66 4.74 -15.73 -13.40
CA LYS A 66 5.83 -15.48 -12.46
C LYS A 66 6.71 -14.31 -12.91
N TYR A 67 7.11 -14.29 -14.18
CA TYR A 67 7.92 -13.21 -14.74
C TYR A 67 7.22 -11.84 -14.62
N ASP A 68 5.92 -11.76 -14.92
CA ASP A 68 5.16 -10.51 -14.81
C ASP A 68 5.11 -9.99 -13.37
N ILE A 69 4.86 -10.89 -12.41
CA ILE A 69 4.84 -10.53 -10.99
C ILE A 69 6.21 -10.05 -10.53
N GLU A 70 7.27 -10.76 -10.91
CA GLU A 70 8.64 -10.40 -10.56
C GLU A 70 8.99 -9.01 -11.14
N LYS A 71 8.55 -8.72 -12.37
CA LYS A 71 8.68 -7.39 -12.99
C LYS A 71 7.88 -6.32 -12.23
N CYS A 72 6.58 -6.54 -11.98
CA CYS A 72 5.74 -5.64 -11.19
C CYS A 72 6.36 -5.37 -9.81
N SER A 73 6.93 -6.39 -9.16
CA SER A 73 7.47 -6.26 -7.80
C SER A 73 8.65 -5.30 -7.69
N LYS A 74 9.35 -5.02 -8.80
CA LYS A 74 10.44 -4.03 -8.84
C LYS A 74 9.92 -2.60 -8.75
N SER A 75 8.69 -2.35 -9.20
CA SER A 75 8.04 -1.04 -9.08
C SER A 75 7.49 -0.75 -7.68
N VAL A 76 7.36 -1.77 -6.82
CA VAL A 76 6.74 -1.64 -5.49
C VAL A 76 7.81 -1.34 -4.44
N GLY A 77 7.59 -0.30 -3.64
CA GLY A 77 8.47 0.10 -2.54
C GLY A 77 7.75 0.19 -1.21
N ARG A 78 8.54 0.13 -0.13
CA ARG A 78 8.12 0.38 1.24
C ARG A 78 8.10 1.89 1.47
N LEU A 79 6.93 2.42 1.87
CA LEU A 79 6.73 3.84 2.14
C LEU A 79 6.92 4.15 3.63
N TYR A 80 7.62 5.23 3.94
CA TYR A 80 7.84 5.74 5.30
C TYR A 80 7.47 7.23 5.37
N SER A 81 6.38 7.53 6.05
CA SER A 81 5.91 8.91 6.24
C SER A 81 6.28 9.38 7.65
N ARG A 82 7.14 10.39 7.73
CA ARG A 82 7.58 10.99 8.99
C ARG A 82 6.63 12.09 9.41
N TYR A 83 6.04 11.92 10.59
CA TYR A 83 5.24 12.92 11.24
C TYR A 83 5.94 13.48 12.47
N GLN A 84 5.75 14.77 12.72
CA GLN A 84 6.33 15.47 13.86
C GLN A 84 5.24 16.21 14.61
N CYS A 85 5.22 16.07 15.94
CA CYS A 85 4.23 16.77 16.75
C CYS A 85 4.43 18.30 16.64
N ASP A 86 3.33 19.02 16.51
CA ASP A 86 3.32 20.48 16.37
C ASP A 86 3.75 21.20 17.66
N THR A 87 3.47 20.60 18.81
CA THR A 87 3.74 21.12 20.15
C THR A 87 5.02 20.53 20.76
N ASP A 88 5.51 19.39 20.27
CA ASP A 88 6.78 18.77 20.69
C ASP A 88 7.57 18.27 19.46
N PRO A 89 8.49 19.08 18.92
CA PRO A 89 9.33 18.70 17.78
C PRO A 89 10.15 17.42 17.96
N SER A 90 10.36 16.96 19.20
CA SER A 90 11.10 15.72 19.50
C SER A 90 10.22 14.47 19.41
N ASP A 91 8.90 14.63 19.47
CA ASP A 91 7.93 13.54 19.31
C ASP A 91 7.71 13.25 17.81
N ILE A 92 8.48 12.28 17.34
CA ILE A 92 8.45 11.81 15.95
C ILE A 92 7.66 10.51 15.88
N GLN A 93 6.78 10.45 14.89
CA GLN A 93 6.01 9.25 14.59
C GLN A 93 6.18 8.85 13.12
N TRP A 94 6.09 7.55 12.86
CA TRP A 94 6.21 7.01 11.49
C TRP A 94 4.95 6.27 11.08
N CYS A 95 4.37 6.66 9.95
CA CYS A 95 3.37 5.84 9.26
C CYS A 95 4.05 5.04 8.16
N ILE A 96 3.68 3.77 8.02
CA ILE A 96 4.33 2.86 7.09
C ILE A 96 3.29 2.13 6.25
N GLY A 97 3.54 2.09 4.95
CA GLY A 97 2.73 1.37 3.99
C GLY A 97 3.55 0.98 2.77
N CYS A 98 2.89 0.90 1.63
CA CYS A 98 3.49 0.62 0.34
C CYS A 98 3.15 1.74 -0.64
N GLY A 99 3.94 1.83 -1.69
CA GLY A 99 3.61 2.59 -2.88
C GLY A 99 4.30 1.94 -4.07
N PHE A 100 3.92 2.32 -5.29
CA PHE A 100 4.56 1.77 -6.48
C PHE A 100 4.67 2.79 -7.61
N CYS A 101 5.71 2.66 -8.43
CA CYS A 101 5.94 3.56 -9.55
C CYS A 101 4.90 3.32 -10.65
N VAL A 102 4.24 4.39 -11.07
CA VAL A 102 3.27 4.40 -12.20
C VAL A 102 3.79 5.18 -13.40
N SER A 103 4.89 5.91 -13.20
CA SER A 103 5.72 6.49 -14.24
C SER A 103 7.17 6.55 -13.76
N PRO A 104 8.15 6.94 -14.59
CA PRO A 104 9.54 7.07 -14.17
C PRO A 104 9.76 8.03 -12.98
N GLU A 105 8.84 8.98 -12.77
CA GLU A 105 9.00 10.04 -11.77
C GLU A 105 7.97 10.01 -10.66
N LYS A 106 6.92 9.18 -10.79
CA LYS A 106 5.72 9.27 -9.96
C LYS A 106 5.37 7.94 -9.32
N VAL A 107 5.02 8.02 -8.03
CA VAL A 107 4.63 6.90 -7.18
C VAL A 107 3.16 7.05 -6.81
N LEU A 108 2.41 5.97 -6.92
CA LEU A 108 1.03 5.85 -6.45
C LEU A 108 1.03 5.19 -5.06
N THR A 109 0.21 5.72 -4.16
CA THR A 109 -0.02 5.17 -2.82
C THR A 109 -1.41 5.56 -2.31
N LEU A 110 -1.75 5.19 -1.07
CA LEU A 110 -2.97 5.64 -0.41
C LEU A 110 -2.78 6.99 0.23
N TYR A 111 -3.80 7.84 0.15
CA TYR A 111 -3.75 9.18 0.72
C TYR A 111 -3.61 9.15 2.24
N HIS A 112 -4.28 8.20 2.91
CA HIS A 112 -4.16 8.05 4.36
C HIS A 112 -2.74 7.74 4.82
N LEU A 113 -1.82 7.26 3.97
CA LEU A 113 -0.43 7.04 4.40
C LEU A 113 0.37 8.36 4.48
N VAL A 114 -0.12 9.42 3.82
CA VAL A 114 0.59 10.68 3.58
C VAL A 114 -0.32 11.90 3.79
N LYS A 115 -1.32 11.79 4.67
CA LYS A 115 -2.16 12.94 5.06
C LYS A 115 -1.27 14.06 5.61
N PRO A 116 -1.50 15.33 5.26
CA PRO A 116 -0.70 16.44 5.79
C PRO A 116 -0.72 16.51 7.33
N LEU A 117 -1.84 16.10 7.94
CA LEU A 117 -2.06 16.11 9.37
C LEU A 117 -2.59 14.75 9.86
N CYS A 118 -2.02 14.27 10.97
CA CYS A 118 -2.73 13.40 11.91
C CYS A 118 -2.91 14.12 13.23
N TYR A 119 -3.77 13.59 14.08
CA TYR A 119 -3.73 13.85 15.50
C TYR A 119 -3.23 12.57 16.25
N LYS A 120 -3.15 12.49 17.58
CA LYS A 120 -3.13 11.22 18.38
C LYS A 120 -3.14 11.64 19.82
N GLU A 121 -4.07 11.09 20.60
CA GLU A 121 -4.18 11.42 22.04
C GLU A 121 -4.18 12.95 22.25
N ASP A 122 -5.05 13.65 21.52
CA ASP A 122 -5.22 15.13 21.52
C ASP A 122 -4.05 15.96 20.98
N ARG A 123 -2.97 15.35 20.47
CA ARG A 123 -1.85 16.05 19.84
C ARG A 123 -2.00 16.10 18.33
N VAL A 124 -1.50 17.15 17.67
CA VAL A 124 -1.43 17.22 16.19
C VAL A 124 -0.03 16.86 15.72
N TYR A 125 0.05 16.10 14.65
CA TYR A 125 1.25 15.60 14.01
C TYR A 125 1.25 16.00 12.54
N LYS A 126 2.25 16.77 12.13
CA LYS A 126 2.38 17.27 10.76
C LYS A 126 3.30 16.37 9.95
N LEU A 127 2.90 16.04 8.72
CA LEU A 127 3.77 15.32 7.79
C LEU A 127 4.95 16.22 7.43
N THR A 128 6.17 15.67 7.54
CA THR A 128 7.41 16.41 7.31
C THR A 128 8.22 15.84 6.14
N HIS A 129 8.29 14.52 6.04
CA HIS A 129 9.03 13.83 4.99
C HIS A 129 8.31 12.55 4.58
N ILE A 130 8.46 12.17 3.31
CA ILE A 130 8.01 10.89 2.78
C ILE A 130 9.21 10.22 2.13
N PHE A 131 9.51 8.99 2.49
CA PHE A 131 10.58 8.20 1.87
C PHE A 131 10.01 6.91 1.28
N ILE A 132 10.63 6.43 0.20
CA ILE A 132 10.35 5.11 -0.37
C ILE A 132 11.64 4.30 -0.53
N TYR A 133 11.57 3.00 -0.23
CA TYR A 133 12.66 2.05 -0.40
C TYR A 133 12.20 0.83 -1.21
N PHE A 134 12.85 0.55 -2.34
CA PHE A 134 12.44 -0.50 -3.28
C PHE A 134 13.08 -1.87 -3.02
N GLY A 135 14.05 -1.96 -2.11
CA GLY A 135 14.73 -3.22 -1.78
C GLY A 135 13.78 -4.23 -1.12
N VAL A 136 14.13 -5.52 -1.20
CA VAL A 136 13.22 -6.62 -0.82
C VAL A 136 13.15 -6.83 0.69
N ASP A 137 14.22 -6.55 1.43
CA ASP A 137 14.25 -6.60 2.90
C ASP A 137 14.17 -5.17 3.44
N ALA A 138 13.06 -4.84 4.10
CA ALA A 138 12.82 -3.55 4.75
C ALA A 138 12.73 -3.70 6.29
N THR A 139 13.40 -4.71 6.84
CA THR A 139 13.58 -4.85 8.29
C THR A 139 14.39 -3.68 8.84
N GLU A 140 14.26 -3.44 10.16
CA GLU A 140 15.01 -2.36 10.81
C GLU A 140 16.53 -2.48 10.60
N GLY A 141 17.10 -3.67 10.39
CA GLY A 141 18.54 -3.81 10.11
C GLY A 141 18.98 -3.21 8.77
N GLU A 142 18.07 -3.13 7.79
CA GLU A 142 18.35 -2.58 6.46
C GLU A 142 17.90 -1.12 6.33
N VAL A 143 16.74 -0.79 6.91
CA VAL A 143 16.17 0.55 6.84
C VAL A 143 15.83 1.03 8.24
N HIS A 144 16.75 1.80 8.81
CA HIS A 144 16.53 2.50 10.08
C HIS A 144 15.81 3.83 9.85
N THR A 145 14.62 3.97 10.42
CA THR A 145 13.81 5.20 10.31
C THR A 145 14.55 6.47 10.80
N THR A 146 15.41 6.36 11.82
CA THR A 146 16.20 7.49 12.34
C THR A 146 17.27 8.00 11.37
N THR A 147 17.75 7.15 10.47
CA THR A 147 18.84 7.47 9.53
C THR A 147 18.43 7.27 8.07
N ILE A 148 17.13 7.15 7.78
CA ILE A 148 16.62 6.84 6.44
C ILE A 148 17.06 7.88 5.39
N HIS A 149 17.16 9.15 5.77
CA HIS A 149 17.68 10.24 4.93
C HIS A 149 19.14 10.06 4.48
N LYS A 150 19.89 9.16 5.13
CA LYS A 150 21.27 8.79 4.78
C LYS A 150 21.36 7.48 4.00
N ASN A 151 20.25 6.73 3.89
CA ASN A 151 20.24 5.46 3.17
C ASN A 151 20.29 5.76 1.66
N PRO A 152 21.32 5.29 0.92
CA PRO A 152 21.48 5.61 -0.50
C PRO A 152 20.41 4.96 -1.40
N TYR A 153 19.64 4.00 -0.87
CA TYR A 153 18.57 3.30 -1.56
C TYR A 153 17.17 3.75 -1.10
N ALA A 154 17.10 4.76 -0.22
CA ALA A 154 15.85 5.41 0.15
C ALA A 154 15.73 6.75 -0.59
N TYR A 155 14.58 6.97 -1.22
CA TYR A 155 14.32 8.16 -2.03
C TYR A 155 13.25 8.99 -1.37
N GLU A 156 13.50 10.30 -1.25
CA GLU A 156 12.52 11.24 -0.72
C GLU A 156 11.48 11.61 -1.79
N LEU A 157 10.22 11.63 -1.39
CA LEU A 157 9.06 11.92 -2.21
C LEU A 157 8.35 13.19 -1.72
N VAL A 158 7.64 13.85 -2.63
CA VAL A 158 6.76 14.99 -2.35
C VAL A 158 5.34 14.70 -2.83
N HIS A 159 4.35 15.17 -2.07
CA HIS A 159 2.95 15.08 -2.47
C HIS A 159 2.64 16.10 -3.57
N ILE A 160 2.10 15.65 -4.70
CA ILE A 160 1.82 16.51 -5.85
C ILE A 160 0.34 16.74 -6.11
N SER A 161 -0.55 15.95 -5.50
CA SER A 161 -2.00 16.14 -5.66
C SER A 161 -2.50 17.33 -4.84
N ASP A 162 -3.24 18.23 -5.48
CA ASP A 162 -3.93 19.35 -4.84
C ASP A 162 -5.27 18.96 -4.19
N ARG A 163 -5.64 17.67 -4.23
CA ARG A 163 -6.88 17.11 -3.68
C ARG A 163 -8.17 17.77 -4.20
N LYS A 164 -8.15 18.43 -5.37
CA LYS A 164 -9.38 18.89 -6.04
C LYS A 164 -10.37 17.76 -6.31
N VAL A 165 -9.87 16.53 -6.46
CA VAL A 165 -10.67 15.32 -6.62
C VAL A 165 -11.75 15.17 -5.55
N ASP A 166 -11.50 15.62 -4.31
CA ASP A 166 -12.45 15.49 -3.21
C ASP A 166 -13.69 16.37 -3.37
N GLY A 167 -13.54 17.52 -4.06
CA GLY A 167 -14.67 18.37 -4.41
C GLY A 167 -15.44 17.87 -5.65
N LEU A 168 -14.73 17.28 -6.61
CA LEU A 168 -15.33 16.76 -7.85
C LEU A 168 -16.04 15.43 -7.63
N PHE A 169 -15.49 14.56 -6.78
CA PHE A 169 -16.04 13.24 -6.46
C PHE A 169 -16.26 13.14 -4.94
N PRO A 170 -17.31 13.80 -4.42
CA PRO A 170 -17.56 13.88 -2.98
C PRO A 170 -18.13 12.59 -2.38
N ASP A 171 -18.60 11.66 -3.21
CA ASP A 171 -19.22 10.43 -2.76
C ASP A 171 -18.20 9.52 -2.07
N SER A 172 -18.53 9.10 -0.85
CA SER A 172 -17.73 8.11 -0.14
C SER A 172 -17.74 6.79 -0.87
N LEU A 173 -16.59 6.12 -0.92
CA LEU A 173 -16.45 4.79 -1.50
C LEU A 173 -17.33 3.78 -0.75
N PRO A 174 -18.41 3.24 -1.37
CA PRO A 174 -19.20 2.20 -0.74
C PRO A 174 -18.39 0.90 -0.71
N LEU A 175 -18.56 0.11 0.36
CA LEU A 175 -18.03 -1.25 0.38
C LEU A 175 -18.87 -2.10 -0.56
N GLY A 176 -18.26 -2.88 -1.45
CA GLY A 176 -18.96 -3.64 -2.49
C GLY A 176 -20.28 -4.28 -2.02
N GLY A 177 -21.41 -3.66 -2.39
CA GLY A 177 -22.77 -4.10 -2.06
C GLY A 177 -23.29 -3.78 -0.65
N ARG A 178 -22.60 -2.96 0.14
CA ARG A 178 -22.97 -2.54 1.51
C ARG A 178 -22.76 -1.04 1.71
N ASP A 179 -23.85 -0.28 1.59
CA ASP A 179 -23.86 1.18 1.77
C ASP A 179 -23.74 1.60 3.24
N ASP A 180 -23.90 0.68 4.19
CA ASP A 180 -23.95 0.95 5.64
C ASP A 180 -22.57 1.13 6.28
N LEU A 181 -21.48 0.90 5.55
CA LEU A 181 -20.12 0.89 6.09
C LEU A 181 -19.15 1.68 5.21
N PRO A 182 -19.27 3.01 5.12
CA PRO A 182 -18.37 3.82 4.29
C PRO A 182 -16.90 3.71 4.73
N TRP A 183 -15.99 3.92 3.77
CA TRP A 183 -14.58 4.14 4.04
C TRP A 183 -14.36 5.63 4.35
N ASP A 184 -13.78 5.93 5.53
CA ASP A 184 -13.78 7.30 6.08
C ASP A 184 -12.87 8.29 5.31
N THR A 185 -11.93 7.78 4.51
CA THR A 185 -11.05 8.64 3.70
C THR A 185 -11.60 8.74 2.28
N MET A 186 -12.12 9.91 1.92
CA MET A 186 -12.56 10.21 0.56
C MET A 186 -11.41 10.06 -0.44
N ASN A 187 -11.68 9.45 -1.60
CA ASN A 187 -10.71 9.21 -2.67
C ASN A 187 -9.32 8.81 -2.14
N ASP A 188 -9.23 7.70 -1.40
CA ASP A 188 -8.08 7.35 -0.58
C ASP A 188 -6.86 6.85 -1.37
N PHE A 189 -6.41 7.65 -2.32
CA PHE A 189 -5.24 7.42 -3.14
C PHE A 189 -4.63 8.76 -3.51
N THR A 190 -3.34 8.78 -3.79
CA THR A 190 -2.64 9.98 -4.21
C THR A 190 -1.38 9.65 -5.00
N PHE A 191 -0.92 10.64 -5.76
CA PHE A 191 0.34 10.60 -6.48
C PHE A 191 1.40 11.40 -5.73
N LEU A 192 2.59 10.82 -5.67
CA LEU A 192 3.81 11.43 -5.15
C LEU A 192 4.82 11.54 -6.29
N GLN A 193 5.76 12.47 -6.17
CA GLN A 193 6.88 12.63 -7.10
C GLN A 193 8.20 12.50 -6.35
N PHE A 194 9.23 11.96 -6.99
CA PHE A 194 10.57 12.01 -6.43
C PHE A 194 11.04 13.46 -6.28
N SER A 195 11.53 13.81 -5.09
CA SER A 195 12.04 15.14 -4.77
C SER A 195 13.29 15.52 -5.58
N ASP A 196 14.13 14.52 -5.91
CA ASP A 196 15.35 14.67 -6.69
C ASP A 196 15.39 13.63 -7.81
N LEU A 197 14.90 14.03 -8.99
CA LEU A 197 14.83 13.20 -10.19
C LEU A 197 16.20 12.65 -10.63
N LYS A 198 17.31 13.32 -10.27
CA LYS A 198 18.66 12.86 -10.64
C LYS A 198 19.12 11.65 -9.83
N LYS A 199 18.52 11.41 -8.67
CA LYS A 199 18.81 10.25 -7.80
C LYS A 199 17.97 9.02 -8.12
N VAL A 200 16.92 9.16 -8.91
CA VAL A 200 16.04 8.05 -9.26
C VAL A 200 16.82 7.04 -10.12
N PRO A 201 16.82 5.74 -9.78
CA PRO A 201 17.47 4.72 -10.60
C PRO A 201 16.86 4.68 -12.00
N LYS A 202 17.72 4.71 -13.02
CA LYS A 202 17.28 4.72 -14.43
C LYS A 202 16.60 3.41 -14.86
N ASP A 203 16.88 2.33 -14.13
CA ASP A 203 16.34 0.98 -14.32
C ASP A 203 15.16 0.68 -13.39
N LEU A 204 14.63 1.69 -12.69
CA LEU A 204 13.45 1.52 -11.86
C LEU A 204 12.22 1.24 -12.75
N GLU A 205 11.61 0.08 -12.56
CA GLU A 205 10.39 -0.31 -13.27
C GLU A 205 9.18 0.50 -12.78
N TYR A 206 8.23 0.74 -13.68
CA TYR A 206 6.91 1.26 -13.36
C TYR A 206 5.83 0.41 -14.02
N VAL A 207 4.62 0.47 -13.50
CA VAL A 207 3.47 -0.31 -13.98
C VAL A 207 2.37 0.59 -14.53
N LEU A 208 1.64 0.08 -15.52
CA LEU A 208 0.48 0.75 -16.10
C LEU A 208 -0.81 0.14 -15.53
N PRO A 209 -1.92 0.89 -15.47
CA PRO A 209 -3.22 0.32 -15.12
C PRO A 209 -3.70 -0.60 -16.25
N GLN A 210 -4.39 -1.69 -15.89
CA GLN A 210 -5.13 -2.51 -16.84
C GLN A 210 -6.58 -2.02 -16.91
N PHE A 211 -6.96 -1.46 -18.06
CA PHE A 211 -8.34 -1.08 -18.33
C PHE A 211 -8.71 -1.44 -19.79
N PRO A 212 -9.90 -2.01 -20.04
CA PRO A 212 -10.91 -2.44 -19.07
C PRO A 212 -10.41 -3.60 -18.22
N ILE A 213 -11.00 -3.76 -17.03
CA ILE A 213 -10.68 -4.87 -16.13
C ILE A 213 -11.39 -6.12 -16.67
N THR A 214 -10.69 -6.90 -17.49
CA THR A 214 -11.20 -8.16 -18.03
C THR A 214 -10.83 -9.30 -17.09
N LEU A 215 -11.82 -9.69 -16.30
CA LEU A 215 -11.67 -10.68 -15.23
C LEU A 215 -12.65 -11.85 -15.52
N PRO A 216 -12.19 -13.01 -16.02
CA PRO A 216 -13.05 -14.20 -16.10
C PRO A 216 -13.59 -14.59 -14.72
N SER A 217 -14.74 -15.25 -14.63
CA SER A 217 -15.33 -15.64 -13.34
C SER A 217 -14.36 -16.51 -12.52
N ALA A 218 -13.99 -16.05 -11.30
CA ALA A 218 -13.00 -16.60 -10.36
C ALA A 218 -11.51 -16.31 -10.68
N ASN A 219 -11.07 -15.05 -10.55
CA ASN A 219 -9.67 -14.69 -10.82
C ASN A 219 -8.75 -14.83 -9.64
N GLU A 220 -7.60 -15.43 -9.92
CA GLU A 220 -6.41 -15.30 -9.11
C GLU A 220 -5.89 -13.85 -9.21
N ILE A 221 -5.99 -13.14 -8.10
CA ILE A 221 -5.43 -11.83 -7.89
C ILE A 221 -4.19 -12.00 -7.02
N TYR A 222 -3.17 -11.21 -7.34
CA TYR A 222 -1.97 -11.12 -6.52
C TYR A 222 -1.84 -9.74 -5.90
N LEU A 223 -1.38 -9.69 -4.66
CA LEU A 223 -1.03 -8.49 -3.92
C LEU A 223 0.48 -8.48 -3.70
N ILE A 224 1.16 -7.43 -4.13
CA ILE A 224 2.57 -7.18 -3.81
C ILE A 224 2.66 -6.08 -2.76
N GLY A 225 3.36 -6.36 -1.65
CA GLY A 225 3.58 -5.37 -0.61
C GLY A 225 4.50 -5.84 0.49
N TYR A 226 4.58 -5.03 1.56
CA TYR A 226 5.43 -5.30 2.71
C TYR A 226 4.56 -5.40 3.97
N PRO A 227 4.51 -6.54 4.66
CA PRO A 227 3.88 -6.61 5.97
C PRO A 227 4.73 -5.84 6.98
N SER A 228 4.11 -5.10 7.88
CA SER A 228 4.78 -4.49 9.03
C SER A 228 5.09 -5.54 10.08
N LYS A 229 6.15 -5.28 10.86
CA LYS A 229 6.42 -6.06 12.06
C LYS A 229 5.23 -5.94 13.02
N ILE A 230 4.64 -7.08 13.35
CA ILE A 230 3.50 -7.17 14.26
C ILE A 230 3.87 -8.05 15.45
N LYS A 231 3.53 -7.60 16.66
CA LYS A 231 3.67 -8.40 17.87
C LYS A 231 2.53 -9.42 17.94
N TYR A 232 2.79 -10.58 18.55
CA TYR A 232 1.79 -11.63 18.71
C TYR A 232 0.49 -11.12 19.35
N SER A 233 0.56 -10.31 20.41
CA SER A 233 -0.63 -9.76 21.08
C SER A 233 -1.52 -8.99 20.10
N LYS A 234 -0.92 -8.11 19.30
CA LYS A 234 -1.64 -7.33 18.29
C LYS A 234 -2.18 -8.20 17.16
N PHE A 235 -1.40 -9.19 16.72
CA PHE A 235 -1.85 -10.16 15.72
C PHE A 235 -3.07 -10.96 16.19
N ASN A 236 -3.11 -11.34 17.47
CA ASN A 236 -4.26 -12.00 18.09
C ASN A 236 -5.49 -11.08 18.15
N GLU A 237 -5.33 -9.83 18.57
CA GLU A 237 -6.42 -8.83 18.52
C GLU A 237 -6.96 -8.63 17.10
N ASP A 238 -6.08 -8.68 16.10
CA ASP A 238 -6.43 -8.50 14.70
C ASP A 238 -7.07 -9.74 14.05
N ASN A 239 -6.96 -10.92 14.68
CA ASN A 239 -7.48 -12.17 14.12
C ASN A 239 -8.20 -12.98 15.23
N PRO A 240 -9.23 -12.42 15.88
CA PRO A 240 -9.85 -13.03 17.06
C PRO A 240 -10.57 -14.36 16.76
N ASN A 241 -10.90 -14.59 15.48
CA ASN A 241 -11.63 -15.78 15.02
C ASN A 241 -10.71 -16.89 14.48
N ALA A 242 -9.38 -16.75 14.60
CA ALA A 242 -8.46 -17.77 14.11
C ALA A 242 -8.54 -19.06 14.93
N ILE A 243 -8.73 -20.21 14.27
CA ILE A 243 -8.88 -21.53 14.93
C ILE A 243 -7.63 -21.91 15.74
N ASN A 244 -6.44 -21.58 15.22
CA ASN A 244 -5.17 -21.79 15.89
C ASN A 244 -4.30 -20.54 15.72
N ILE A 245 -4.58 -19.50 16.50
CA ILE A 245 -3.92 -18.19 16.36
C ILE A 245 -2.39 -18.26 16.51
N HIS A 246 -1.87 -19.13 17.39
CA HIS A 246 -0.43 -19.28 17.59
C HIS A 246 0.25 -19.97 16.40
N GLY A 247 -0.37 -21.02 15.86
CA GLY A 247 0.06 -21.67 14.63
C GLY A 247 0.04 -20.71 13.46
N LEU A 248 -1.05 -19.95 13.29
CA LEU A 248 -1.22 -18.96 12.24
C LEU A 248 -0.15 -17.85 12.33
N TYR A 249 0.11 -17.32 13.52
CA TYR A 249 1.15 -16.31 13.70
C TYR A 249 2.55 -16.84 13.36
N ARG A 250 2.88 -18.07 13.78
CA ARG A 250 4.16 -18.70 13.44
C ARG A 250 4.30 -18.93 11.94
N TRP A 251 3.23 -19.40 11.29
CA TRP A 251 3.18 -19.59 9.85
C TRP A 251 3.38 -18.26 9.11
N MET A 252 2.59 -17.22 9.46
CA MET A 252 2.74 -15.88 8.86
C MET A 252 4.15 -15.32 9.06
N LYS A 253 4.71 -15.45 10.25
CA LYS A 253 6.08 -15.01 10.52
C LYS A 253 7.10 -15.77 9.67
N HIS A 254 6.88 -17.05 9.38
CA HIS A 254 7.75 -17.84 8.51
C HIS A 254 7.61 -17.40 7.05
N GLU A 255 6.40 -17.41 6.50
CA GLU A 255 6.13 -17.09 5.09
C GLU A 255 6.52 -15.66 4.71
N THR A 256 6.44 -14.73 5.66
CA THR A 256 6.85 -13.33 5.45
C THR A 256 8.31 -13.05 5.82
N LYS A 257 9.14 -14.09 6.04
CA LYS A 257 10.54 -13.97 6.48
C LYS A 257 10.73 -13.03 7.68
N ARG A 258 9.88 -13.20 8.69
CA ARG A 258 9.83 -12.42 9.96
C ARG A 258 9.22 -11.02 9.83
N PHE A 259 8.33 -10.82 8.86
CA PHE A 259 7.71 -9.54 8.51
C PHE A 259 8.72 -8.54 7.93
N GLN A 260 8.21 -7.42 7.40
CA GLN A 260 8.97 -6.33 6.75
C GLN A 260 9.69 -6.74 5.45
N HIS A 261 9.56 -7.97 5.02
CA HIS A 261 10.07 -8.48 3.76
C HIS A 261 9.01 -8.32 2.65
N LYS A 262 9.40 -7.94 1.42
CA LYS A 262 8.48 -7.84 0.28
C LYS A 262 7.91 -9.21 -0.07
N VAL A 263 6.60 -9.34 -0.03
CA VAL A 263 5.88 -10.58 -0.34
C VAL A 263 4.93 -10.39 -1.51
N VAL A 264 4.59 -11.51 -2.14
CA VAL A 264 3.46 -11.62 -3.06
C VAL A 264 2.45 -12.57 -2.46
N SER A 265 1.21 -12.12 -2.33
CA SER A 265 0.10 -12.90 -1.77
C SER A 265 -0.96 -13.16 -2.83
N PHE A 266 -1.44 -14.40 -2.93
CA PHE A 266 -2.39 -14.85 -3.96
C PHE A 266 -3.69 -15.31 -3.33
N SER A 267 -4.82 -14.96 -3.94
CA SER A 267 -6.12 -15.58 -3.66
C SER A 267 -7.14 -15.12 -4.69
N GLU A 268 -8.39 -15.49 -4.49
CA GLU A 268 -9.52 -15.00 -5.27
C GLU A 268 -9.87 -13.55 -4.91
N GLY A 269 -10.54 -12.86 -5.83
CA GLY A 269 -11.15 -11.57 -5.58
C GLY A 269 -12.09 -11.13 -6.70
N VAL A 270 -12.82 -10.06 -6.41
CA VAL A 270 -13.84 -9.46 -7.27
C VAL A 270 -13.57 -7.96 -7.34
N PHE A 271 -13.43 -7.45 -8.56
CA PHE A 271 -13.22 -6.03 -8.80
C PHE A 271 -14.51 -5.35 -9.26
N TYR A 272 -14.77 -4.18 -8.70
CA TYR A 272 -15.90 -3.33 -9.05
C TYR A 272 -15.38 -1.98 -9.51
N ASP A 273 -15.96 -1.40 -10.55
CA ASP A 273 -15.52 -0.09 -11.07
C ASP A 273 -16.09 1.07 -10.25
N SER A 274 -17.29 0.92 -9.67
CA SER A 274 -18.00 1.98 -8.96
C SER A 274 -17.99 1.84 -7.43
N SER A 275 -17.31 0.85 -6.88
CA SER A 275 -17.24 0.61 -5.42
C SER A 275 -15.90 0.00 -5.03
N LEU A 276 -15.68 -0.20 -3.73
CA LEU A 276 -14.49 -0.90 -3.27
C LEU A 276 -14.50 -2.35 -3.71
N SER A 277 -13.48 -2.70 -4.50
CA SER A 277 -13.15 -4.06 -4.87
C SER A 277 -12.80 -4.88 -3.63
N ILE A 278 -13.12 -6.16 -3.66
CA ILE A 278 -12.86 -7.10 -2.56
C ILE A 278 -11.93 -8.21 -3.01
N HIS A 279 -11.07 -8.68 -2.11
CA HIS A 279 -10.20 -9.81 -2.38
C HIS A 279 -9.88 -10.58 -1.10
N LYS A 280 -9.34 -11.79 -1.28
CA LYS A 280 -8.99 -12.71 -0.20
C LYS A 280 -7.49 -12.92 -0.04
N CYS A 281 -6.65 -12.24 -0.84
CA CYS A 281 -5.19 -12.35 -0.73
C CYS A 281 -4.76 -12.14 0.72
N PRO A 282 -4.04 -13.08 1.36
CA PRO A 282 -3.57 -12.90 2.72
C PRO A 282 -2.75 -11.62 2.86
N SER A 283 -3.21 -10.72 3.71
CA SER A 283 -2.54 -9.45 3.94
C SER A 283 -2.40 -9.14 5.42
N LEU A 284 -1.48 -8.24 5.75
CA LEU A 284 -1.20 -7.73 7.08
C LEU A 284 -1.10 -6.22 7.06
N ARG A 285 -1.17 -5.60 8.25
CA ARG A 285 -0.83 -4.19 8.46
C ARG A 285 0.47 -3.84 7.74
N GLY A 286 0.52 -2.67 7.12
CA GLY A 286 1.69 -2.18 6.36
C GLY A 286 1.69 -2.52 4.87
N GLN A 287 0.79 -3.41 4.41
CA GLN A 287 0.62 -3.68 2.98
C GLN A 287 -0.31 -2.69 2.27
N ALA A 288 -0.98 -1.82 3.02
CA ALA A 288 -1.80 -0.73 2.48
C ALA A 288 -0.98 0.10 1.47
N GLY A 289 -1.56 0.42 0.31
CA GLY A 289 -0.87 1.02 -0.85
C GLY A 289 -0.16 0.00 -1.73
N GLY A 290 -0.29 -1.29 -1.43
CA GLY A 290 0.27 -2.38 -2.22
C GLY A 290 -0.41 -2.52 -3.57
N LEU A 291 0.34 -3.01 -4.55
CA LEU A 291 -0.11 -3.23 -5.92
C LEU A 291 -0.97 -4.49 -5.98
N LEU A 292 -2.14 -4.40 -6.58
CA LEU A 292 -2.93 -5.57 -6.98
C LEU A 292 -2.86 -5.77 -8.50
N GLY A 293 -2.54 -6.98 -8.92
CA GLY A 293 -2.62 -7.40 -10.31
C GLY A 293 -3.39 -8.71 -10.45
N ASN A 294 -3.62 -9.15 -11.68
CA ASN A 294 -4.25 -10.44 -11.98
C ASN A 294 -3.41 -11.23 -13.00
N PHE A 295 -3.80 -12.48 -13.26
CA PHE A 295 -3.12 -13.38 -14.18
C PHE A 295 -3.00 -12.87 -15.64
N PHE A 296 -3.92 -12.00 -16.07
CA PHE A 296 -4.09 -11.54 -17.44
C PHE A 296 -3.56 -10.11 -17.70
N THR A 297 -2.75 -9.58 -16.76
CA THR A 297 -2.36 -8.16 -16.77
C THR A 297 -1.16 -7.80 -17.64
N ASP A 298 -0.34 -8.74 -18.14
CA ASP A 298 0.95 -8.43 -18.81
C ASP A 298 1.78 -7.37 -18.04
N SER A 299 2.03 -7.60 -16.75
CA SER A 299 2.73 -6.66 -15.85
C SER A 299 2.01 -5.32 -15.59
N LYS A 300 0.67 -5.30 -15.66
CA LYS A 300 -0.19 -4.16 -15.26
C LYS A 300 -0.81 -4.36 -13.89
N PHE A 301 -1.40 -3.30 -13.33
CA PHE A 301 -2.14 -3.36 -12.06
C PHE A 301 -3.63 -3.08 -12.27
N VAL A 302 -4.47 -3.71 -11.44
CA VAL A 302 -5.94 -3.54 -11.44
C VAL A 302 -6.46 -2.80 -10.22
N GLY A 303 -5.62 -2.61 -9.20
CA GLY A 303 -6.02 -1.79 -8.06
C GLY A 303 -4.93 -1.57 -7.02
N ILE A 304 -5.34 -0.87 -5.97
CA ILE A 304 -4.50 -0.44 -4.86
C ILE A 304 -5.09 -1.02 -3.58
N HIS A 305 -4.33 -1.85 -2.86
CA HIS A 305 -4.82 -2.48 -1.63
C HIS A 305 -4.99 -1.44 -0.53
N LEU A 306 -6.18 -1.35 0.05
CA LEU A 306 -6.53 -0.42 1.13
C LEU A 306 -6.23 -0.99 2.52
N GLY A 307 -6.78 -2.17 2.80
CA GLY A 307 -6.88 -2.75 4.13
C GLY A 307 -7.87 -3.92 4.10
N GLY A 308 -8.51 -4.23 5.23
CA GLY A 308 -9.47 -5.33 5.29
C GLY A 308 -10.44 -5.24 6.45
N THR A 309 -11.66 -5.71 6.20
CA THR A 309 -12.70 -5.94 7.21
C THR A 309 -12.58 -7.35 7.78
N LYS A 310 -13.51 -7.74 8.68
CA LYS A 310 -13.60 -9.14 9.17
C LYS A 310 -13.80 -10.15 8.05
N GLU A 311 -14.38 -9.72 6.94
CA GLU A 311 -14.85 -10.61 5.89
C GLU A 311 -13.94 -10.55 4.66
N ASN A 312 -13.44 -9.38 4.28
CA ASN A 312 -12.72 -9.20 3.01
C ASN A 312 -11.58 -8.21 3.15
N ASN A 313 -10.52 -8.42 2.35
CA ASN A 313 -9.57 -7.36 2.06
C ASN A 313 -10.14 -6.48 0.94
N MET A 314 -9.76 -5.20 0.93
CA MET A 314 -10.37 -4.17 0.09
C MET A 314 -9.34 -3.49 -0.78
N ALA A 315 -9.79 -2.99 -1.92
CA ALA A 315 -8.96 -2.29 -2.87
C ALA A 315 -9.71 -1.20 -3.64
N ILE A 316 -8.99 -0.16 -4.04
CA ILE A 316 -9.48 0.81 -5.01
C ILE A 316 -9.20 0.26 -6.40
N SER A 317 -10.24 0.16 -7.22
CA SER A 317 -10.14 -0.25 -8.63
C SER A 317 -9.48 0.84 -9.48
N VAL A 318 -8.72 0.44 -10.49
CA VAL A 318 -8.27 1.37 -11.54
C VAL A 318 -9.41 1.87 -12.42
N GLY A 319 -10.58 1.22 -12.39
CA GLY A 319 -11.79 1.70 -13.05
C GLY A 319 -12.54 2.78 -12.26
N TYR A 320 -12.11 3.14 -11.05
CA TYR A 320 -12.85 4.11 -10.24
C TYR A 320 -12.78 5.53 -10.85
N PRO A 321 -13.91 6.22 -11.11
CA PRO A 321 -13.91 7.47 -11.88
C PRO A 321 -12.95 8.55 -11.37
N SER A 322 -12.88 8.72 -10.05
CA SER A 322 -11.99 9.71 -9.45
C SER A 322 -10.51 9.32 -9.56
N PHE A 323 -10.21 8.01 -9.61
CA PHE A 323 -8.88 7.49 -9.90
C PHE A 323 -8.50 7.76 -11.35
N VAL A 324 -9.42 7.51 -12.30
CA VAL A 324 -9.20 7.81 -13.72
C VAL A 324 -8.90 9.28 -13.93
N TYR A 325 -9.73 10.16 -13.34
CA TYR A 325 -9.51 11.60 -13.37
C TYR A 325 -8.10 11.97 -12.89
N LEU A 326 -7.70 11.56 -11.69
CA LEU A 326 -6.38 11.91 -11.16
C LEU A 326 -5.24 11.29 -11.97
N TYR A 327 -5.40 10.08 -12.49
CA TYR A 327 -4.38 9.45 -13.34
C TYR A 327 -4.13 10.29 -14.60
N PHE A 328 -5.19 10.78 -15.25
CA PHE A 328 -5.04 11.63 -16.43
C PHE A 328 -4.47 13.01 -16.11
N GLN A 329 -4.82 13.58 -14.95
CA GLN A 329 -4.28 14.88 -14.53
C GLN A 329 -2.79 14.83 -14.17
N TYR A 330 -2.33 13.77 -13.49
CA TYR A 330 -0.97 13.74 -12.92
C TYR A 330 -0.01 12.80 -13.65
N ILE A 331 -0.50 11.76 -14.34
CA ILE A 331 0.33 10.78 -15.05
C ILE A 331 0.24 10.97 -16.55
N ALA A 332 -0.96 10.83 -17.13
CA ALA A 332 -1.15 10.85 -18.58
C ALA A 332 -1.08 12.26 -19.22
N SER A 333 -1.04 13.32 -18.40
CA SER A 333 -0.81 14.69 -18.85
C SER A 333 0.60 14.92 -19.41
N ASP A 334 1.56 14.06 -19.07
CA ASP A 334 2.86 14.00 -19.71
C ASP A 334 2.74 13.43 -21.12
N ARG A 335 2.94 14.30 -22.12
CA ARG A 335 2.80 13.97 -23.54
C ARG A 335 3.75 12.86 -24.00
N ASP A 336 4.97 12.83 -23.51
CA ASP A 336 5.96 11.84 -23.93
C ASP A 336 5.65 10.48 -23.32
N PHE A 337 5.24 10.47 -22.04
CA PHE A 337 4.74 9.27 -21.38
C PHE A 337 3.50 8.72 -22.10
N PHE A 338 2.51 9.57 -22.36
CA PHE A 338 1.26 9.14 -22.99
C PHE A 338 1.49 8.61 -24.41
N LYS A 339 2.31 9.31 -25.21
CA LYS A 339 2.66 8.87 -26.56
C LYS A 339 3.37 7.50 -26.55
N LYS A 340 4.26 7.26 -25.59
CA LYS A 340 4.96 5.98 -25.44
C LYS A 340 3.99 4.83 -25.15
N HIS A 341 2.93 5.09 -24.37
CA HIS A 341 1.98 4.08 -23.89
C HIS A 341 0.59 4.20 -24.52
N GLN A 342 0.48 4.86 -25.67
CA GLN A 342 -0.80 5.18 -26.28
C GLN A 342 -1.65 3.93 -26.55
N ASN A 343 -1.01 2.83 -26.97
CA ASN A 343 -1.70 1.58 -27.23
C ASN A 343 -2.25 0.94 -25.95
N ASP A 344 -1.50 1.02 -24.85
CA ASP A 344 -1.88 0.45 -23.55
C ASP A 344 -2.95 1.27 -22.83
N LEU A 345 -3.02 2.58 -23.09
CA LEU A 345 -3.91 3.52 -22.41
C LEU A 345 -5.10 3.97 -23.26
N ARG A 346 -5.25 3.45 -24.49
CA ARG A 346 -6.29 3.91 -25.43
C ARG A 346 -7.71 3.74 -24.87
N GLU A 347 -8.05 2.54 -24.40
CA GLU A 347 -9.39 2.28 -23.85
C GLU A 347 -9.62 3.07 -22.56
N TYR A 348 -8.56 3.27 -21.79
CA TYR A 348 -8.61 4.06 -20.57
C TYR A 348 -8.84 5.56 -20.85
N GLN A 349 -8.24 6.08 -21.93
CA GLN A 349 -8.50 7.43 -22.42
C GLN A 349 -9.95 7.59 -22.88
N LEU A 350 -10.49 6.63 -23.63
CA LEU A 350 -11.90 6.67 -24.04
C LEU A 350 -12.83 6.72 -22.83
N TYR A 351 -12.52 5.95 -21.79
CA TYR A 351 -13.28 5.99 -20.55
C TYR A 351 -13.14 7.32 -19.79
N TYR A 352 -11.93 7.90 -19.74
CA TYR A 352 -11.74 9.25 -19.19
C TYR A 352 -12.61 10.28 -19.90
N GLU A 353 -12.67 10.27 -21.24
CA GLU A 353 -13.52 11.18 -22.00
C GLU A 353 -15.01 10.94 -21.71
N THR A 354 -15.45 9.70 -21.52
CA THR A 354 -16.82 9.40 -21.08
C THR A 354 -17.12 10.01 -19.72
N ILE A 355 -16.29 9.75 -18.71
CA ILE A 355 -16.46 10.33 -17.37
C ILE A 355 -16.48 11.85 -17.45
N LYS A 356 -15.56 12.45 -18.22
CA LYS A 356 -15.48 13.90 -18.42
C LYS A 356 -16.79 14.43 -19.00
N ASN A 357 -17.33 13.84 -20.06
CA ASN A 357 -18.56 14.30 -20.70
C ASN A 357 -19.81 14.13 -19.81
N GLU A 358 -19.81 13.16 -18.90
CA GLU A 358 -20.91 12.89 -17.98
C GLU A 358 -20.85 13.72 -16.69
N HIS A 359 -19.67 14.23 -16.33
CA HIS A 359 -19.47 14.98 -15.09
C HIS A 359 -19.95 16.44 -15.22
N PRO A 360 -20.69 16.99 -14.24
CA PRO A 360 -21.19 18.38 -14.30
C PRO A 360 -20.10 19.44 -14.52
N ASP A 361 -18.90 19.21 -13.96
CA ASP A 361 -17.72 20.08 -14.13
C ASP A 361 -16.72 19.60 -15.19
N GLY A 362 -17.12 18.66 -16.06
CA GLY A 362 -16.23 18.02 -17.03
C GLY A 362 -15.53 18.97 -17.98
N ASP A 363 -16.22 20.03 -18.41
CA ASP A 363 -15.68 21.06 -19.31
C ASP A 363 -14.47 21.80 -18.70
N ASN A 364 -14.34 21.80 -17.37
CA ASN A 364 -13.23 22.43 -16.65
C ASN A 364 -12.02 21.51 -16.49
N TRP A 365 -12.10 20.25 -16.95
CA TRP A 365 -11.00 19.30 -16.83
C TRP A 365 -10.00 19.55 -17.97
N VAL A 366 -8.74 19.78 -17.58
CA VAL A 366 -7.62 20.02 -18.51
C VAL A 366 -7.22 18.74 -19.21
#